data_AF-A0A971MDN0-F1
#
_entry.id   AF-A0A971MDN0-F1
#
_cell.length_a   1.000
_cell.length_b   1.000
_cell.length_c   1.000
_cell.angle_alpha   90.00
_cell.angle_beta   90.00
_cell.angle_gamma   90.00
#
_symmetry.space_group_name_H-M   'P 1'
#
loop_
_entity.id
_entity.type
_entity.pdbx_description
1 polymer ?
#
loop_
_entity_poly.entity_id
_entity_poly.type
_entity_poly.pdbx_seq_one_letter_code
_entity_poly.pdbx_strand_id
1 'polypeptide(L)'
;MRNFFGKLQKLGKALMLPVAVLPIAGILLRLGQDDVLNIPFISAAGDSIIGNLALIFAIGVAVGLAFDNGGAAGLAGAVGYFVLTTGASVINETINMGVLGGIIAGVVAGNLYNKFHDIKLPDWLGFFGGKRFVPIVTGFTCIILALIFGFIWPPIQSGIDAAANWMIGAGAIGVFAFGFLNRLLIPFGLHHVINNIVWFIFGE
;
A
#
# COMPACT_ATOMS: atom_id res chain seq x y z
N MET A 1 23.70 15.35 -2.53
CA MET A 1 22.38 15.66 -1.92
C MET A 1 21.24 15.89 -2.93
N ARG A 2 21.43 16.52 -4.11
CA ARG A 2 20.36 16.75 -5.12
C ARG A 2 19.59 15.49 -5.57
N ASN A 3 20.24 14.31 -5.66
CA ASN A 3 19.58 13.08 -6.14
C ASN A 3 18.60 12.44 -5.15
N PHE A 4 18.80 12.58 -3.83
CA PHE A 4 17.91 11.95 -2.84
C PHE A 4 16.59 12.71 -2.71
N PHE A 5 16.67 14.05 -2.62
CA PHE A 5 15.50 14.90 -2.57
C PHE A 5 14.62 14.75 -3.82
N GLY A 6 15.23 14.65 -5.01
CA GLY A 6 14.50 14.38 -6.25
C GLY A 6 13.77 13.04 -6.26
N LYS A 7 14.35 11.98 -5.68
CA LYS A 7 13.69 10.67 -5.54
C LYS A 7 12.51 10.74 -4.56
N LEU A 8 12.66 11.42 -3.43
CA LEU A 8 11.56 11.66 -2.49
C LEU A 8 10.43 12.45 -3.13
N GLN A 9 10.76 13.50 -3.89
CA GLN A 9 9.75 14.30 -4.61
C GLN A 9 9.03 13.47 -5.67
N LYS A 10 9.74 12.61 -6.42
CA LYS A 10 9.13 11.71 -7.40
C LYS A 10 8.20 10.70 -6.73
N LEU A 11 8.61 10.14 -5.59
CA LEU A 11 7.76 9.25 -4.79
C LEU A 11 6.51 9.97 -4.28
N GLY A 12 6.66 11.18 -3.73
CA GLY A 12 5.54 11.99 -3.27
C GLY A 12 4.53 12.29 -4.38
N LYS A 13 5.00 12.59 -5.60
CA LYS A 13 4.13 12.75 -6.78
C LYS A 13 3.44 11.44 -7.18
N ALA A 14 4.15 10.31 -7.13
CA ALA A 14 3.57 9.01 -7.46
C ALA A 14 2.46 8.59 -6.49
N LEU A 15 2.55 8.98 -5.21
CA LEU A 15 1.52 8.74 -4.20
C LEU A 15 0.25 9.57 -4.42
N MET A 16 0.27 10.61 -5.26
CA MET A 16 -0.93 11.42 -5.53
C MET A 16 -2.01 10.66 -6.30
N LEU A 17 -1.60 9.76 -7.22
CA LEU A 17 -2.53 8.99 -8.04
C LEU A 17 -3.48 8.10 -7.20
N PRO A 18 -3.00 7.25 -6.28
CA PRO A 18 -3.90 6.46 -5.43
C PRO A 18 -4.65 7.33 -4.41
N VAL A 19 -4.04 8.42 -3.91
CA VAL A 19 -4.69 9.34 -2.97
C VAL A 19 -5.91 10.04 -3.59
N ALA A 20 -5.91 10.27 -4.91
CA ALA A 20 -7.05 10.84 -5.63
C ALA A 20 -8.31 9.96 -5.59
N VAL A 21 -8.19 8.68 -5.18
CA VAL A 21 -9.33 7.76 -5.01
C VAL A 21 -10.03 7.94 -3.65
N LEU A 22 -9.35 8.53 -2.66
CA LEU A 22 -9.90 8.69 -1.30
C LEU A 22 -11.18 9.54 -1.21
N PRO A 23 -11.34 10.65 -1.96
CA PRO A 23 -12.57 11.45 -1.89
C PRO A 23 -13.82 10.65 -2.26
N ILE A 24 -13.77 9.86 -3.33
CA ILE A 24 -14.94 9.05 -3.72
C ILE A 24 -15.18 7.91 -2.71
N ALA A 25 -14.13 7.29 -2.18
CA ALA A 25 -14.24 6.27 -1.15
C ALA A 25 -14.95 6.79 0.10
N GLY A 26 -14.53 7.97 0.59
CA GLY A 26 -15.11 8.61 1.76
C GLY A 26 -16.54 9.12 1.53
N ILE A 27 -16.83 9.70 0.38
CA ILE A 27 -18.18 10.16 0.03
C ILE A 27 -19.15 8.98 -0.01
N LEU A 28 -18.80 7.90 -0.72
CA LEU A 28 -19.63 6.70 -0.79
C LEU A 28 -19.81 6.08 0.60
N LEU A 29 -18.74 5.92 1.37
CA LEU A 29 -18.84 5.37 2.71
C LEU A 29 -19.77 6.21 3.60
N ARG A 30 -19.60 7.54 3.60
CA ARG A 30 -20.36 8.43 4.49
C ARG A 30 -21.82 8.55 4.09
N LEU A 31 -22.13 8.67 2.81
CA LEU A 31 -23.50 8.83 2.34
C LEU A 31 -24.36 7.58 2.61
N GLY A 32 -23.78 6.38 2.60
CA GLY A 32 -24.52 5.14 2.84
C GLY A 32 -24.85 4.83 4.29
N GLN A 33 -24.31 5.57 5.27
CA GLN A 33 -24.54 5.33 6.70
C GLN A 33 -26.01 5.56 7.11
N ASP A 34 -26.42 4.89 8.18
CA ASP A 34 -27.78 4.89 8.72
C ASP A 34 -28.28 6.30 9.11
N ASP A 35 -27.36 7.17 9.55
CA ASP A 35 -27.64 8.54 9.97
C ASP A 35 -27.69 9.57 8.83
N VAL A 36 -27.41 9.16 7.58
CA VAL A 36 -27.39 10.06 6.40
C VAL A 36 -28.46 9.69 5.38
N LEU A 37 -28.19 8.74 4.49
CA LEU A 37 -29.18 8.27 3.51
C LEU A 37 -29.73 6.88 3.86
N ASN A 38 -29.07 6.14 4.74
CA ASN A 38 -29.41 4.75 5.09
C ASN A 38 -29.55 3.85 3.85
N ILE A 39 -28.51 3.86 3.01
CA ILE A 39 -28.44 3.02 1.80
C ILE A 39 -27.18 2.16 1.88
N PRO A 40 -27.27 0.93 2.45
CA PRO A 40 -26.13 0.06 2.66
C PRO A 40 -25.34 -0.28 1.38
N PHE A 41 -26.00 -0.25 0.22
CA PHE A 41 -25.35 -0.42 -1.09
C PHE A 41 -24.25 0.63 -1.34
N ILE A 42 -24.48 1.89 -0.92
CA ILE A 42 -23.55 3.00 -1.15
C ILE A 42 -22.37 2.91 -0.17
N SER A 43 -22.63 2.62 1.10
CA SER A 43 -21.56 2.47 2.10
C SER A 43 -20.66 1.28 1.78
N ALA A 44 -21.24 0.14 1.41
CA ALA A 44 -20.50 -1.05 0.99
C ALA A 44 -19.58 -0.81 -0.22
N ALA A 45 -19.99 0.04 -1.17
CA ALA A 45 -19.15 0.43 -2.30
C ALA A 45 -17.93 1.26 -1.85
N GLY A 46 -18.13 2.19 -0.91
CA GLY A 46 -17.04 2.96 -0.29
C GLY A 46 -16.08 2.07 0.50
N ASP A 47 -16.61 1.15 1.31
CA ASP A 47 -15.84 0.18 2.08
C ASP A 47 -14.99 -0.72 1.20
N SER A 48 -15.51 -1.15 0.05
CA SER A 48 -14.74 -1.96 -0.91
C SER A 48 -13.47 -1.25 -1.40
N ILE A 49 -13.56 0.07 -1.63
CA ILE A 49 -12.39 0.88 -2.03
C ILE A 49 -11.39 0.97 -0.87
N ILE A 50 -11.86 1.24 0.34
CA ILE A 50 -11.01 1.38 1.54
C ILE A 50 -10.33 0.05 1.87
N GLY A 51 -11.07 -1.06 1.80
CA GLY A 51 -10.57 -2.41 2.03
C GLY A 51 -9.50 -2.86 1.04
N ASN A 52 -9.44 -2.24 -0.15
CA ASN A 52 -8.45 -2.55 -1.19
C ASN A 52 -7.38 -1.45 -1.35
N LEU A 53 -7.24 -0.53 -0.38
CA LEU A 53 -6.28 0.59 -0.47
C LEU A 53 -4.85 0.14 -0.75
N ALA A 54 -4.38 -0.93 -0.12
CA ALA A 54 -3.02 -1.41 -0.34
C ALA A 54 -2.78 -1.79 -1.83
N LEU A 55 -3.74 -2.46 -2.46
CA LEU A 55 -3.67 -2.79 -3.89
C LEU A 55 -3.74 -1.53 -4.77
N ILE A 56 -4.63 -0.60 -4.44
CA ILE A 56 -4.76 0.69 -5.16
C ILE A 56 -3.45 1.47 -5.10
N PHE A 57 -2.80 1.51 -3.93
CA PHE A 57 -1.48 2.13 -3.75
C PHE A 57 -0.39 1.38 -4.54
N ALA A 58 -0.40 0.05 -4.58
CA ALA A 58 0.56 -0.71 -5.38
C ALA A 58 0.50 -0.35 -6.86
N ILE A 59 -0.72 -0.32 -7.41
CA ILE A 59 -0.96 0.06 -8.81
C ILE A 59 -0.59 1.52 -9.04
N GLY A 60 -1.12 2.42 -8.21
CA GLY A 60 -0.97 3.86 -8.37
C GLY A 60 0.48 4.33 -8.24
N VAL A 61 1.22 3.81 -7.27
CA VAL A 61 2.64 4.13 -7.09
C VAL A 61 3.49 3.58 -8.23
N ALA A 62 3.20 2.35 -8.71
CA ALA A 62 3.94 1.78 -9.84
C ALA A 62 3.74 2.61 -11.11
N VAL A 63 2.49 3.00 -11.42
CA VAL A 63 2.16 3.86 -12.55
C VAL A 63 2.81 5.23 -12.39
N GLY A 64 2.66 5.89 -11.23
CA GLY A 64 3.20 7.22 -11.01
C GLY A 64 4.73 7.29 -10.99
N LEU A 65 5.42 6.17 -10.77
CA LEU A 65 6.88 6.09 -10.87
C LEU A 65 7.38 5.73 -12.28
N ALA A 66 6.54 5.09 -13.10
CA ALA A 66 6.88 4.77 -14.49
C ALA A 66 7.13 6.06 -15.27
N PHE A 67 8.17 6.06 -16.12
CA PHE A 67 8.57 7.25 -16.87
C PHE A 67 7.48 7.75 -17.85
N ASP A 68 6.60 6.86 -18.32
CA ASP A 68 5.51 7.12 -19.26
C ASP A 68 4.11 6.90 -18.66
N ASN A 69 4.01 6.67 -17.33
CA ASN A 69 2.77 6.23 -16.67
C ASN A 69 2.13 4.98 -17.34
N GLY A 70 2.94 4.08 -17.90
CA GLY A 70 2.42 2.92 -18.64
C GLY A 70 1.65 1.95 -17.74
N GLY A 71 0.45 1.53 -18.19
CA GLY A 71 -0.43 0.63 -17.43
C GLY A 71 0.19 -0.73 -17.07
N ALA A 72 1.19 -1.20 -17.84
CA ALA A 72 1.94 -2.41 -17.50
C ALA A 72 2.74 -2.29 -16.20
N ALA A 73 3.15 -1.08 -15.79
CA ALA A 73 3.73 -0.84 -14.46
C ALA A 73 2.69 -1.08 -13.36
N GLY A 74 1.46 -0.61 -13.55
CA GLY A 74 0.35 -0.83 -12.62
C GLY A 74 0.03 -2.31 -12.44
N LEU A 75 -0.03 -3.07 -13.53
CA LEU A 75 -0.20 -4.52 -13.49
C LEU A 75 0.95 -5.18 -12.72
N ALA A 76 2.20 -4.77 -12.97
CA ALA A 76 3.35 -5.27 -12.23
C ALA A 76 3.25 -4.94 -10.73
N GLY A 77 2.77 -3.75 -10.37
CA GLY A 77 2.52 -3.34 -8.98
C GLY A 77 1.51 -4.25 -8.28
N ALA A 78 0.38 -4.54 -8.93
CA ALA A 78 -0.62 -5.48 -8.41
C ALA A 78 -0.05 -6.89 -8.20
N VAL A 79 0.66 -7.42 -9.20
CA VAL A 79 1.31 -8.74 -9.11
C VAL A 79 2.32 -8.77 -7.97
N GLY A 80 3.18 -7.74 -7.88
CA GLY A 80 4.17 -7.62 -6.81
C GLY A 80 3.54 -7.55 -5.43
N TYR A 81 2.41 -6.85 -5.30
CA TYR A 81 1.67 -6.74 -4.03
C TYR A 81 1.15 -8.10 -3.58
N PHE A 82 0.46 -8.84 -4.45
CA PHE A 82 -0.07 -10.16 -4.10
C PHE A 82 1.04 -11.14 -3.73
N VAL A 83 2.15 -11.15 -4.47
CA VAL A 83 3.29 -12.02 -4.16
C VAL A 83 3.94 -11.63 -2.83
N LEU A 84 4.11 -10.34 -2.59
CA LEU A 84 4.74 -9.83 -1.36
C LEU A 84 3.92 -10.18 -0.12
N THR A 85 2.63 -9.82 -0.12
CA THR A 85 1.79 -9.97 1.08
C THR A 85 1.45 -11.42 1.36
N THR A 86 1.07 -12.19 0.33
CA THR A 86 0.74 -13.62 0.50
C THR A 86 1.99 -14.43 0.84
N GLY A 87 3.13 -14.13 0.20
CA GLY A 87 4.39 -14.82 0.53
C GLY A 87 4.85 -14.55 1.96
N ALA A 88 4.70 -13.30 2.44
CA ALA A 88 5.05 -12.95 3.81
C ALA A 88 4.10 -13.58 4.83
N SER A 89 2.79 -13.64 4.54
CA SER A 89 1.79 -14.20 5.45
C SER A 89 1.93 -15.72 5.63
N VAL A 90 2.47 -16.44 4.64
CA VAL A 90 2.78 -17.87 4.79
C VAL A 90 3.91 -18.12 5.80
N ILE A 91 4.86 -17.18 5.92
CA ILE A 91 5.94 -17.29 6.91
C ILE A 91 5.41 -16.95 8.30
N ASN A 92 4.51 -15.97 8.40
CA ASN A 92 3.86 -15.61 9.64
C ASN A 92 2.45 -15.04 9.37
N GLU A 93 1.44 -15.82 9.75
CA GLU A 93 0.03 -15.53 9.48
C GLU A 93 -0.50 -14.26 10.17
N THR A 94 0.20 -13.79 11.20
CA THR A 94 -0.18 -12.57 11.94
C THR A 94 0.30 -11.29 11.27
N ILE A 95 1.13 -11.38 10.23
CA ILE A 95 1.66 -10.20 9.53
C ILE A 95 0.56 -9.48 8.76
N ASN A 96 0.41 -8.18 9.04
CA ASN A 96 -0.35 -7.24 8.23
C ASN A 96 0.54 -6.06 7.82
N MET A 97 0.90 -6.02 6.54
CA MET A 97 1.72 -4.93 5.98
C MET A 97 0.91 -3.70 5.58
N GLY A 98 -0.43 -3.79 5.59
CA GLY A 98 -1.35 -2.72 5.21
C GLY A 98 -0.98 -2.01 3.91
N VAL A 99 -1.18 -0.69 3.88
CA VAL A 99 -0.87 0.16 2.72
C VAL A 99 0.63 0.18 2.41
N LEU A 100 1.51 -0.03 3.40
CA LEU A 100 2.95 -0.06 3.16
C LEU A 100 3.37 -1.22 2.27
N GLY A 101 2.77 -2.41 2.44
CA GLY A 101 3.01 -3.54 1.52
C GLY A 101 2.70 -3.16 0.07
N GLY A 102 1.60 -2.42 -0.12
CA GLY A 102 1.23 -1.84 -1.41
C GLY A 102 2.27 -0.86 -1.95
N ILE A 103 2.67 0.12 -1.15
CA ILE A 103 3.68 1.13 -1.55
C ILE A 103 5.01 0.46 -1.90
N ILE A 104 5.48 -0.49 -1.10
CA ILE A 104 6.73 -1.23 -1.34
C ILE A 104 6.67 -1.95 -2.69
N ALA A 105 5.61 -2.73 -2.93
CA ALA A 105 5.41 -3.42 -4.19
C ALA A 105 5.33 -2.44 -5.38
N GLY A 106 4.61 -1.33 -5.23
CA GLY A 106 4.51 -0.30 -6.25
C GLY A 106 5.84 0.38 -6.58
N VAL A 107 6.66 0.67 -5.57
CA VAL A 107 8.01 1.23 -5.75
C VAL A 107 8.91 0.26 -6.51
N VAL A 108 8.87 -1.03 -6.14
CA VAL A 108 9.64 -2.08 -6.80
C VAL A 108 9.21 -2.20 -8.27
N ALA A 109 7.91 -2.33 -8.51
CA ALA A 109 7.34 -2.46 -9.85
C ALA A 109 7.67 -1.26 -10.75
N GLY A 110 7.47 -0.03 -10.26
CA GLY A 110 7.77 1.19 -11.01
C GLY A 110 9.26 1.34 -11.35
N ASN A 111 10.15 0.95 -10.43
CA ASN A 111 11.59 0.95 -10.69
C ASN A 111 12.00 -0.13 -11.69
N LEU A 112 11.45 -1.34 -11.58
CA LEU A 112 11.71 -2.43 -12.52
C LEU A 112 11.14 -2.11 -13.90
N TYR A 113 10.00 -1.44 -13.97
CA TYR A 113 9.43 -0.94 -15.22
C TYR A 113 10.42 -0.02 -15.94
N ASN A 114 10.89 1.01 -15.25
CA ASN A 114 11.85 1.96 -15.81
C ASN A 114 13.15 1.29 -16.29
N LYS A 115 13.52 0.16 -15.68
CA LYS A 115 14.73 -0.60 -16.02
C LYS A 115 14.54 -1.62 -17.16
N PHE A 116 13.37 -2.25 -17.26
CA PHE A 116 13.18 -3.45 -18.09
C PHE A 116 12.05 -3.34 -19.14
N HIS A 117 11.39 -2.19 -19.26
CA HIS A 117 10.28 -1.99 -20.20
C HIS A 117 10.64 -2.20 -21.69
N ASP A 118 11.92 -2.13 -22.05
CA ASP A 118 12.46 -2.29 -23.41
C ASP A 118 13.42 -3.48 -23.54
N ILE A 119 13.39 -4.42 -22.57
CA ILE A 119 14.26 -5.60 -22.59
C ILE A 119 14.03 -6.45 -23.84
N LYS A 120 15.14 -6.86 -24.47
CA LYS A 120 15.15 -7.79 -25.61
C LYS A 120 15.53 -9.18 -25.13
N LEU A 121 14.60 -10.12 -25.27
CA LEU A 121 14.82 -11.53 -24.94
C LEU A 121 15.18 -12.31 -26.21
N PRO A 122 15.83 -13.49 -26.07
CA PRO A 122 16.06 -14.41 -27.19
C PRO A 122 14.75 -14.82 -27.88
N ASP A 123 14.81 -15.22 -29.14
CA ASP A 123 13.62 -15.47 -29.98
C ASP A 123 12.60 -16.43 -29.35
N TRP A 124 13.09 -17.48 -28.67
CA TRP A 124 12.24 -18.47 -27.99
C TRP A 124 11.49 -17.92 -26.76
N LEU A 125 11.93 -16.78 -26.19
CA LEU A 125 11.24 -16.03 -25.12
C LEU A 125 10.69 -14.68 -25.60
N GLY A 126 10.72 -14.40 -26.90
CA GLY A 126 10.36 -13.09 -27.45
C GLY A 126 8.97 -12.62 -27.05
N PHE A 127 8.04 -13.55 -26.78
CA PHE A 127 6.69 -13.24 -26.28
C PHE A 127 6.69 -12.42 -24.98
N PHE A 128 7.64 -12.67 -24.09
CA PHE A 128 7.75 -12.01 -22.79
C PHE A 128 8.58 -10.72 -22.86
N GLY A 129 9.11 -10.33 -24.02
CA GLY A 129 9.96 -9.15 -24.17
C GLY A 129 9.24 -7.82 -23.87
N GLY A 130 10.05 -6.78 -23.64
CA GLY A 130 9.58 -5.42 -23.36
C GLY A 130 8.69 -5.31 -22.11
N LYS A 131 7.62 -4.50 -22.19
CA LYS A 131 6.72 -4.19 -21.06
C LYS A 131 6.08 -5.41 -20.41
N ARG A 132 5.95 -6.53 -21.13
CA ARG A 132 5.38 -7.80 -20.62
C ARG A 132 6.31 -8.52 -19.65
N PHE A 133 7.61 -8.25 -19.71
CA PHE A 133 8.59 -8.82 -18.80
C PHE A 133 8.46 -8.24 -17.39
N VAL A 134 7.96 -7.00 -17.27
CA VAL A 134 7.99 -6.23 -16.02
C VAL A 134 7.20 -6.92 -14.88
N PRO A 135 5.96 -7.40 -15.09
CA PRO A 135 5.26 -8.16 -14.04
C PRO A 135 6.00 -9.42 -13.61
N ILE A 136 6.71 -10.09 -14.52
CA ILE A 136 7.44 -11.33 -14.25
C ILE A 136 8.62 -11.06 -13.33
N VAL A 137 9.50 -10.13 -13.70
CA VAL A 137 10.65 -9.76 -12.86
C VAL A 137 10.22 -9.13 -11.53
N THR A 138 9.08 -8.45 -11.51
CA THR A 138 8.49 -7.92 -10.27
C THR A 138 8.06 -9.04 -9.34
N GLY A 139 7.36 -10.07 -9.85
CA GLY A 139 7.01 -11.26 -9.07
C GLY A 139 8.23 -11.93 -8.44
N PHE A 140 9.29 -12.18 -9.23
CA PHE A 140 10.53 -12.75 -8.72
C PHE A 140 11.24 -11.87 -7.70
N THR A 141 11.18 -10.55 -7.85
CA THR A 141 11.77 -9.63 -6.87
C THR A 141 10.94 -9.62 -5.59
N CYS A 142 9.61 -9.60 -5.71
CA CYS A 142 8.68 -9.56 -4.59
C CYS A 142 8.65 -10.85 -3.79
N ILE A 143 8.93 -12.03 -4.38
CA ILE A 143 9.04 -13.26 -3.58
C ILE A 143 10.27 -13.26 -2.67
N ILE A 144 11.39 -12.69 -3.14
CA ILE A 144 12.58 -12.50 -2.30
C ILE A 144 12.27 -11.51 -1.18
N LEU A 145 11.57 -10.41 -1.50
CA LEU A 145 11.12 -9.45 -0.49
C LEU A 145 10.13 -10.07 0.49
N ALA A 146 9.22 -10.94 0.04
CA ALA A 146 8.28 -11.65 0.90
C ALA A 146 9.02 -12.49 1.94
N LEU A 147 10.07 -13.20 1.53
CA LEU A 147 10.91 -13.96 2.44
C LEU A 147 11.58 -13.04 3.47
N ILE A 148 12.14 -11.91 3.03
CA ILE A 148 12.79 -10.94 3.92
C ILE A 148 11.78 -10.33 4.91
N PHE A 149 10.66 -9.81 4.41
CA PHE A 149 9.64 -9.16 5.23
C PHE A 149 8.90 -10.16 6.13
N GLY A 150 8.78 -11.44 5.75
CA GLY A 150 8.22 -12.48 6.63
C GLY A 150 8.96 -12.60 7.97
N PHE A 151 10.28 -12.34 8.00
CA PHE A 151 11.07 -12.36 9.25
C PHE A 151 11.28 -10.98 9.86
N ILE A 152 11.37 -9.93 9.05
CA ILE A 152 11.68 -8.57 9.52
C ILE A 152 10.43 -7.80 9.95
N TRP A 153 9.27 -8.08 9.35
CA TRP A 153 8.04 -7.35 9.67
C TRP A 153 7.49 -7.62 11.07
N PRO A 154 7.52 -8.85 11.63
CA PRO A 154 6.98 -9.12 12.97
C PRO A 154 7.45 -8.16 14.07
N PRO A 155 8.76 -7.87 14.26
CA PRO A 155 9.18 -6.92 15.29
C PRO A 155 8.72 -5.48 15.00
N ILE A 156 8.61 -5.08 13.72
CA ILE A 156 8.08 -3.77 13.33
C ILE A 156 6.61 -3.69 13.71
N GLN A 157 5.83 -4.71 13.38
CA GLN A 157 4.42 -4.80 13.70
C GLN A 157 4.18 -4.81 15.21
N SER A 158 4.93 -5.61 15.98
CA SER A 158 4.85 -5.58 17.45
C SER A 158 5.15 -4.20 18.03
N GLY A 159 6.05 -3.43 17.41
CA GLY A 159 6.30 -2.04 17.80
C GLY A 159 5.11 -1.12 17.53
N ILE A 160 4.43 -1.29 16.39
CA ILE A 160 3.21 -0.56 16.04
C ILE A 160 2.07 -0.92 17.02
N ASP A 161 1.89 -2.22 17.28
CA ASP A 161 0.86 -2.73 18.19
C ASP A 161 1.10 -2.26 19.64
N ALA A 162 2.35 -2.28 20.11
CA ALA A 162 2.71 -1.76 21.41
C ALA A 162 2.45 -0.25 21.54
N ALA A 163 2.78 0.54 20.51
CA ALA A 163 2.49 1.97 20.48
C ALA A 163 0.97 2.24 20.51
N ALA A 164 0.19 1.47 19.74
CA ALA A 164 -1.26 1.58 19.73
C ALA A 164 -1.87 1.20 21.08
N ASN A 165 -1.44 0.09 21.69
CA ASN A 165 -1.91 -0.34 23.01
C ASN A 165 -1.54 0.66 24.13
N TRP A 166 -0.35 1.25 24.08
CA TRP A 166 0.04 2.31 25.00
C TRP A 166 -0.87 3.53 24.88
N MET A 167 -1.25 3.92 23.66
CA MET A 167 -2.15 5.04 23.42
C MET A 167 -3.55 4.79 24.00
N ILE A 168 -4.03 3.55 23.98
CA ILE A 168 -5.33 3.19 24.58
C ILE A 168 -5.27 3.36 26.11
N GLY A 169 -4.20 2.91 26.76
CA GLY A 169 -4.05 2.95 28.22
C GLY A 169 -3.66 4.31 28.83
N ALA A 170 -3.19 5.26 28.02
CA ALA A 170 -2.61 6.53 28.49
C ALA A 170 -3.63 7.68 28.71
N GLY A 171 -4.93 7.42 28.56
CA GLY A 171 -6.00 8.42 28.80
C GLY A 171 -5.83 9.67 27.93
N ALA A 172 -5.91 10.87 28.53
CA ALA A 172 -5.82 12.14 27.79
C ALA A 172 -4.51 12.31 27.00
N ILE A 173 -3.38 11.80 27.53
CA ILE A 173 -2.08 11.84 26.83
C ILE A 173 -2.09 10.87 25.64
N GLY A 174 -2.75 9.73 25.79
CA GLY A 174 -2.95 8.74 24.72
C GLY A 174 -3.74 9.29 23.54
N VAL A 175 -4.83 10.03 23.82
CA VAL A 175 -5.64 10.71 22.79
C VAL A 175 -4.83 11.79 22.06
N PHE A 176 -4.01 12.55 22.77
CA PHE A 176 -3.11 13.53 22.17
C PHE A 176 -2.07 12.84 21.27
N ALA A 177 -1.40 11.80 21.78
CA ALA A 177 -0.41 11.03 21.02
C ALA A 177 -1.03 10.36 19.79
N PHE A 178 -2.25 9.81 19.91
CA PHE A 178 -3.04 9.31 18.79
C PHE A 178 -3.21 10.38 17.73
N GLY A 179 -3.77 11.55 18.07
CA GLY A 179 -4.02 12.62 17.11
C GLY A 179 -2.74 13.11 16.43
N PHE A 180 -1.64 13.18 17.18
CA PHE A 180 -0.33 13.58 16.66
C PHE A 180 0.25 12.53 15.68
N LEU A 181 0.33 11.26 16.09
CA LEU A 181 0.88 10.17 15.27
C LEU A 181 0.00 9.87 14.05
N ASN A 182 -1.33 9.87 14.22
CA ASN A 182 -2.29 9.67 13.15
C ASN A 182 -2.06 10.69 12.02
N ARG A 183 -1.87 11.98 12.36
CA ARG A 183 -1.54 13.04 11.39
C ARG A 183 -0.17 12.84 10.72
N LEU A 184 0.84 12.43 11.48
CA LEU A 184 2.19 12.20 10.96
C LEU A 184 2.23 11.03 9.97
N LEU A 185 1.34 10.05 10.12
CA LEU A 185 1.30 8.83 9.32
C LEU A 185 0.38 8.91 8.09
N ILE A 186 -0.37 10.00 7.91
CA ILE A 186 -1.21 10.23 6.72
C ILE A 186 -0.39 10.08 5.42
N PRO A 187 0.79 10.72 5.26
CA PRO A 187 1.56 10.65 4.01
C PRO A 187 2.06 9.25 3.66
N PHE A 188 2.16 8.36 4.65
CA PHE A 188 2.63 6.99 4.49
C PHE A 188 1.49 5.97 4.37
N GLY A 189 0.23 6.39 4.52
CA GLY A 189 -0.93 5.49 4.56
C GLY A 189 -1.00 4.60 5.82
N LEU A 190 0.00 4.68 6.70
CA LEU A 190 0.10 3.89 7.93
C LEU A 190 -0.94 4.25 8.99
N HIS A 191 -1.53 5.43 8.88
CA HIS A 191 -2.54 5.93 9.80
C HIS A 191 -3.76 5.00 9.92
N HIS A 192 -4.09 4.24 8.86
CA HIS A 192 -5.13 3.22 8.90
C HIS A 192 -4.81 2.04 9.83
N VAL A 193 -3.54 1.67 9.99
CA VAL A 193 -3.13 0.59 10.90
C VAL A 193 -3.42 0.98 12.35
N ILE A 194 -3.04 2.20 12.72
CA ILE A 194 -3.31 2.74 14.06
C ILE A 194 -4.82 2.94 14.26
N ASN A 195 -5.52 3.48 13.25
CA ASN A 195 -6.97 3.66 13.32
C ASN A 195 -7.67 2.31 13.55
N ASN A 196 -7.37 1.27 12.77
CA ASN A 196 -8.04 -0.03 12.93
C ASN A 196 -7.88 -0.60 14.34
N ILE A 197 -6.68 -0.55 14.93
CA ILE A 197 -6.44 -1.05 16.31
C ILE A 197 -7.24 -0.24 17.34
N VAL A 198 -7.25 1.09 17.19
CA VAL A 198 -7.95 1.99 18.11
C VAL A 198 -9.47 1.82 17.99
N TRP A 199 -10.02 1.82 16.77
CA TRP A 199 -11.47 1.67 16.56
C TRP A 199 -11.99 0.28 16.93
N PHE A 200 -11.21 -0.80 16.76
CA PHE A 200 -11.61 -2.14 17.22
C PHE A 200 -11.69 -2.27 18.75
N ILE A 201 -11.00 -1.42 19.51
CA ILE A 201 -10.95 -1.49 20.98
C ILE A 201 -11.77 -0.37 21.65
N PHE A 202 -11.90 0.80 21.02
CA PHE A 202 -12.73 1.92 21.50
C PHE A 202 -14.14 1.96 20.88
N GLY A 203 -14.43 1.12 19.87
CA GLY A 203 -15.71 1.06 19.18
C GLY A 203 -16.77 0.16 19.84
N GLU A 204 -16.44 -0.43 21.00
CA GLU A 204 -17.39 -1.03 21.95
C GLU A 204 -17.68 -0.08 23.12
#